data_AF-A0A2V7K9X7-F1
#
_entry.id   AF-A0A2V7K9X7-F1
#
_cell.length_a   1.000
_cell.length_b   1.000
_cell.length_c   1.000
_cell.angle_alpha   90.00
_cell.angle_beta   90.00
_cell.angle_gamma   90.00
#
_symmetry.space_group_name_H-M   'P 1'
#
loop_
_entity.id
_entity.type
_entity.pdbx_description
1 polymer ?
#
loop_
_entity_poly.entity_id
_entity_poly.type
_entity_poly.pdbx_seq_one_letter_code
_entity_poly.pdbx_strand_id
1 'polypeptide(L)' 'MPDAVKSRYVIQLERPGERVDMEFVRALLGGTGVELDAGYGPVPVNPSLGRFVVRGFASPEARAVAERIPGVRF' A
#
# COMPACT_ATOMS: atom_id res chain seq x y z
N MET A 1 -18.81 -15.88 -6.57
CA MET A 1 -17.37 -15.64 -6.80
C MET A 1 -16.66 -16.21 -5.60
N PRO A 2 -15.67 -17.10 -5.74
CA PRO A 2 -14.94 -17.56 -4.56
C PRO A 2 -14.33 -16.33 -3.89
N ASP A 3 -14.52 -16.20 -2.58
CA ASP A 3 -13.78 -15.23 -1.77
C ASP A 3 -12.31 -15.33 -2.15
N ALA A 4 -11.78 -14.34 -2.86
CA ALA A 4 -10.38 -14.35 -3.23
C ALA A 4 -9.59 -14.25 -1.94
N VAL A 5 -8.94 -15.35 -1.53
CA VAL A 5 -8.21 -15.45 -0.27
C VAL A 5 -7.21 -14.30 -0.19
N LYS A 6 -7.45 -13.37 0.74
CA LYS A 6 -6.57 -12.21 0.92
C LYS A 6 -5.39 -12.60 1.80
N SER A 7 -4.19 -12.32 1.32
CA SER A 7 -2.96 -12.48 2.09
C SER A 7 -2.59 -11.16 2.75
N ARG A 8 -1.91 -11.23 3.90
CA ARG A 8 -1.39 -10.05 4.60
C ARG A 8 -0.04 -9.65 4.01
N TYR A 9 0.14 -8.36 3.76
CA TYR A 9 1.37 -7.80 3.17
C TYR A 9 1.88 -6.59 3.95
N VAL A 10 3.20 -6.39 3.89
CA VAL A 10 3.84 -5.10 4.18
C VAL A 10 4.10 -4.43 2.83
N ILE A 11 3.34 -3.38 2.56
CA ILE A 11 3.33 -2.72 1.25
C ILE A 11 4.32 -1.56 1.30
N GLN A 12 5.35 -1.61 0.46
CA GLN A 12 6.32 -0.53 0.30
C GLN A 12 5.78 0.53 -0.67
N LEU A 13 5.98 1.79 -0.29
CA LEU A 13 5.64 2.98 -1.06
C LEU A 13 6.90 3.83 -1.26
N GLU A 14 7.16 4.25 -2.49
CA GLU A 14 8.26 5.16 -2.86
C GLU A 14 7.70 6.48 -3.36
N ARG A 15 7.79 7.54 -2.54
CA ARG A 15 7.20 8.86 -2.76
C ARG A 15 8.22 9.97 -2.43
N PRO A 16 9.21 10.21 -3.31
CA PRO A 16 10.25 11.21 -3.06
C PRO A 16 9.66 12.62 -2.96
N GLY A 17 9.93 13.31 -1.85
CA GLY A 17 9.49 14.70 -1.64
C GLY A 17 8.01 14.86 -1.30
N GLU A 18 7.24 13.78 -1.22
CA GLU A 18 5.82 13.84 -0.86
C GLU A 18 5.62 13.61 0.65
N ARG A 19 4.63 14.30 1.20
CA ARG A 19 4.13 14.01 2.55
C ARG A 19 3.23 12.77 2.47
N VAL A 20 3.66 11.69 3.11
CA VAL A 20 2.91 10.43 3.15
C VAL A 20 2.27 10.26 4.53
N ASP A 21 0.96 10.41 4.59
CA ASP A 21 0.12 10.06 5.74
C ASP A 21 -0.95 9.03 5.35
N MET A 22 -1.75 8.56 6.30
CA MET A 22 -2.75 7.52 6.03
C MET A 22 -3.85 7.97 5.06
N GLU A 23 -4.15 9.27 4.98
CA GLU A 23 -5.13 9.80 4.03
C GLU A 23 -4.59 9.69 2.60
N PHE A 24 -3.33 10.12 2.41
CA PHE A 24 -2.62 9.94 1.15
C PHE A 24 -2.59 8.48 0.71
N VAL A 25 -2.25 7.55 1.61
CA VAL A 25 -2.17 6.12 1.25
C VAL A 25 -3.54 5.55 0.87
N ARG A 26 -4.62 5.96 1.57
CA ARG A 26 -5.99 5.55 1.23
C ARG A 26 -6.40 6.05 -0.15
N ALA A 27 -6.06 7.29 -0.49
CA ALA A 27 -6.31 7.85 -1.81
C ALA A 27 -5.51 7.10 -2.89
N LEU A 28 -4.22 6.83 -2.61
CA LEU A 28 -3.33 6.18 -3.56
C LEU A 28 -3.77 4.75 -3.92
N LEU A 29 -4.15 3.96 -2.91
CA LEU A 29 -4.58 2.57 -3.10
C LEU A 29 -6.10 2.45 -3.29
N GLY A 30 -6.80 3.59 -3.36
CA GLY A 30 -8.22 3.65 -3.64
C GLY A 30 -8.56 2.95 -4.96
N GLY A 31 -9.58 2.10 -4.95
CA GLY A 31 -10.01 1.35 -6.13
C GLY A 31 -9.15 0.14 -6.51
N THR A 32 -8.04 -0.13 -5.81
CA THR A 32 -7.21 -1.33 -6.05
C THR A 32 -7.80 -2.61 -5.46
N GLY A 33 -8.69 -2.49 -4.47
CA GLY A 33 -9.20 -3.63 -3.69
C GLY A 33 -8.30 -4.02 -2.50
N VAL A 34 -7.21 -3.29 -2.25
CA VAL A 34 -6.38 -3.44 -1.05
C VAL A 34 -7.12 -2.94 0.18
N GLU A 35 -7.12 -3.74 1.24
CA GLU A 35 -7.67 -3.37 2.54
C GLU A 35 -6.54 -2.96 3.48
N LEU A 36 -6.46 -1.67 3.82
CA LEU A 36 -5.43 -1.15 4.70
C LEU A 36 -5.71 -1.47 6.17
N ASP A 37 -4.68 -1.92 6.86
CA ASP A 37 -4.67 -2.03 8.32
C ASP A 37 -4.47 -0.64 8.93
N ALA A 38 -5.55 -0.07 9.46
CA ALA A 38 -5.54 1.28 10.05
C ALA A 38 -4.61 1.41 11.26
N GLY A 39 -4.20 0.29 11.88
CA GLY A 39 -3.29 0.27 13.02
C GLY A 39 -1.81 0.25 12.64
N TYR A 40 -1.46 0.27 11.34
CA TYR A 40 -0.07 0.20 10.92
C TYR A 40 0.25 1.08 9.70
N GLY A 41 1.07 2.11 9.98
CA GLY A 41 1.71 2.96 8.98
C GLY A 41 0.94 4.26 8.69
N PRO A 42 1.44 5.05 7.71
CA PRO A 42 2.71 4.84 7.01
C PRO A 42 3.91 5.00 7.93
N VAL A 43 4.75 3.97 7.98
CA VAL A 43 6.00 3.97 8.74
C VAL A 43 7.13 4.40 7.79
N PRO A 44 7.86 5.48 8.09
CA PRO A 44 9.02 5.87 7.30
C PRO A 44 10.14 4.83 7.49
N VAL A 45 10.58 4.21 6.40
CA VAL A 45 11.74 3.29 6.40
C VAL A 45 13.00 4.04 6.00
N ASN A 46 12.88 4.90 4.99
CA ASN A 46 13.94 5.84 4.62
C ASN A 46 13.31 7.14 4.09
N PRO A 47 13.01 8.11 4.98
CA PRO A 47 12.27 9.30 4.61
C PRO A 47 13.06 10.22 3.65
N SER A 48 14.40 10.21 3.66
CA SER A 48 15.20 11.00 2.71
C SER A 48 15.07 10.49 1.27
N LEU A 49 14.72 9.23 1.08
CA LEU A 49 14.40 8.63 -0.22
C LEU A 49 12.89 8.53 -0.47
N GLY A 50 12.06 9.06 0.42
CA GLY A 50 10.61 8.93 0.34
C GLY A 50 10.10 7.49 0.46
N ARG A 51 10.79 6.61 1.20
CA ARG A 51 10.37 5.21 1.36
C ARG A 51 9.57 5.00 2.63
N PHE A 52 8.37 4.45 2.47
CA PHE A 52 7.42 4.18 3.53
C PHE A 52 6.89 2.76 3.43
N VAL A 53 6.38 2.23 4.53
CA VAL A 53 5.62 0.98 4.54
C VAL A 53 4.29 1.14 5.24
N VAL A 54 3.28 0.48 4.69
CA VAL A 54 1.97 0.25 5.33
C VAL A 54 1.69 -1.23 5.38
N ARG A 55 0.63 -1.62 6.08
CA ARG A 55 0.19 -3.00 6.14
C ARG A 55 -1.22 -3.11 5.62
N GLY A 56 -1.52 -4.20 4.94
CA GLY A 56 -2.85 -4.43 4.42
C GLY A 56 -3.06 -5.87 3.97
N PHE A 57 -4.26 -6.13 3.50
CA PHE A 57 -4.69 -7.40 2.93
C PHE A 57 -5.03 -7.21 1.46
N ALA A 58 -4.57 -8.13 0.62
CA ALA A 58 -4.86 -8.10 -0.81
C ALA A 58 -5.05 -9.50 -1.36
N SER A 59 -5.99 -9.64 -2.30
CA SER A 59 -6.04 -10.81 -3.18
C SER A 59 -4.95 -10.69 -4.25
N PRO A 60 -4.64 -11.78 -5.00
CA PRO A 60 -3.71 -11.72 -6.12
C PRO A 60 -4.08 -10.64 -7.15
N GLU A 61 -5.37 -10.46 -7.44
CA GLU A 61 -5.88 -9.46 -8.37
C GLU A 61 -5.68 -8.04 -7.83
N ALA A 62 -6.04 -7.80 -6.56
CA ALA A 62 -5.88 -6.49 -5.94
C ALA A 62 -4.39 -6.08 -5.86
N ARG A 63 -3.51 -7.04 -5.55
CA ARG A 63 -2.07 -6.85 -5.61
C ARG A 63 -1.62 -6.48 -7.02
N ALA A 64 -2.03 -7.24 -8.04
CA ALA A 64 -1.64 -6.97 -9.42
C ALA A 64 -2.13 -5.60 -9.92
N VAL A 65 -3.28 -5.12 -9.44
CA VAL A 65 -3.78 -3.77 -9.73
C VAL A 65 -2.94 -2.72 -9.01
N ALA A 66 -2.65 -2.91 -7.72
CA ALA A 66 -1.88 -1.97 -6.92
C ALA A 66 -0.41 -1.86 -7.37
N GLU A 67 0.24 -2.95 -7.78
CA GLU A 67 1.63 -2.94 -8.30
C GLU A 67 1.78 -2.16 -9.62
N ARG A 68 0.68 -1.84 -10.32
CA ARG A 68 0.71 -0.94 -11.49
C ARG A 68 0.92 0.53 -11.10
N ILE A 69 0.66 0.88 -9.85
CA ILE A 69 0.90 2.22 -9.34
C ILE A 69 2.42 2.38 -9.15
N PRO A 70 3.04 3.38 -9.79
CA PRO A 70 4.48 3.60 -9.65
C PRO A 70 4.88 3.69 -8.18
N GLY A 71 5.96 2.99 -7.81
CA GLY A 71 6.50 2.99 -6.45
C GLY A 71 5.73 2.17 -5.42
N VAL A 72 4.72 1.38 -5.80
CA VAL A 72 4.01 0.45 -4.90
C VAL A 72 4.54 -0.98 -5.08
N ARG A 73 4.87 -1.67 -3.98
CA ARG A 73 5.35 -3.07 -3.97
C ARG A 73 4.82 -3.83 -2.75
N PHE A 74 4.58 -5.14 -2.88
CA PHE A 74 4.01 -6.03 -1.83
C PHE A 74 5.02 -7.01 -1.27
#